data_AF-A0A7S3WZ60-F1
#
_entry.id   AF-A0A7S3WZ60-F1
#
_cell.length_a   1.000
_cell.length_b   1.000
_cell.length_c   1.000
_cell.angle_alpha   90.00
_cell.angle_beta   90.00
_cell.angle_gamma   90.00
#
_symmetry.space_group_name_H-M   'P 1'
#
loop_
_entity.id
_entity.type
_entity.pdbx_description
1 polymer ?
#
loop_
_entity_poly.entity_id
_entity_poly.type
_entity_poly.pdbx_seq_one_letter_code
_entity_poly.pdbx_strand_id
1 'polypeptide(L)'
;SFRNGLVQFANALADHNAKAGAPVRLQWKLKKMSWDGTRQEHVLEYDTPSGPSTLRSKSVVLTAPTHVTCNLIRPLCEDAADALEEIFYPRVAAVTVEYPRSAFR
;
A
#
# COMPACT_ATOMS: atom_id res chain seq x y z
N SER A 1 19.16 -16.68 7.40
CA SER A 1 19.22 -15.32 6.82
C SER A 1 18.87 -15.39 5.35
N PHE A 2 18.26 -14.34 4.78
CA PHE A 2 18.00 -14.25 3.34
C PHE A 2 19.29 -13.93 2.60
N ARG A 3 19.72 -14.79 1.67
CA ARG A 3 21.01 -14.67 0.96
C ARG A 3 21.10 -13.38 0.13
N ASN A 4 20.00 -12.93 -0.45
CA ASN A 4 19.96 -11.73 -1.31
C ASN A 4 19.13 -10.60 -0.66
N GLY A 5 19.11 -10.55 0.67
CA GLY A 5 18.37 -9.52 1.43
C GLY A 5 16.88 -9.79 1.58
N LEU A 6 16.21 -8.93 2.35
CA LEU A 6 14.82 -9.10 2.79
C LEU A 6 13.80 -9.08 1.64
N VAL A 7 14.15 -8.50 0.49
CA VAL A 7 13.29 -8.46 -0.70
C VAL A 7 12.87 -9.86 -1.18
N GLN A 8 13.68 -10.88 -0.90
CA GLN A 8 13.38 -12.27 -1.27
C GLN A 8 12.04 -12.75 -0.68
N PHE A 9 11.70 -12.33 0.54
CA PHE A 9 10.44 -12.71 1.16
C PHE A 9 9.24 -12.12 0.42
N ALA A 10 9.29 -10.82 0.12
CA ALA A 10 8.21 -10.13 -0.59
C ALA A 10 7.97 -10.72 -1.99
N ASN A 11 9.05 -11.05 -2.70
CA ASN A 11 8.96 -11.68 -4.02
C ASN A 11 8.32 -13.08 -3.94
N ALA A 12 8.76 -13.91 -3.00
CA ALA A 12 8.21 -15.26 -2.82
C ALA A 12 6.71 -15.23 -2.46
N LEU A 13 6.28 -14.25 -1.66
CA LEU A 13 4.87 -14.06 -1.32
C LEU A 13 4.05 -13.62 -2.54
N ALA A 14 4.57 -12.72 -3.36
CA ALA A 14 3.93 -12.31 -4.61
C ALA A 14 3.75 -13.50 -5.56
N ASP A 15 4.78 -14.33 -5.73
CA ASP A 15 4.74 -15.55 -6.55
C ASP A 15 3.72 -16.56 -6.02
N HIS A 16 3.67 -16.75 -4.70
CA HIS A 16 2.70 -17.62 -4.05
C HIS A 16 1.26 -17.17 -4.35
N ASN A 17 0.96 -15.88 -4.19
CA ASN A 17 -0.37 -15.33 -4.46
C ASN A 17 -0.75 -15.41 -5.94
N ALA A 18 0.21 -15.19 -6.84
CA ALA A 18 0.00 -15.35 -8.27
C ALA A 18 -0.38 -16.80 -8.64
N LYS A 19 0.32 -17.80 -8.05
CA LYS A 19 -0.02 -19.22 -8.22
C LYS A 19 -1.38 -19.59 -7.66
N ALA A 20 -1.82 -18.91 -6.60
CA ALA A 20 -3.15 -19.06 -6.02
C ALA A 20 -4.26 -18.31 -6.81
N GLY A 21 -3.94 -17.67 -7.94
CA GLY A 21 -4.91 -16.96 -8.78
C GLY A 21 -5.22 -15.52 -8.33
N ALA A 22 -4.44 -14.96 -7.41
CA ALA A 22 -4.60 -13.60 -6.89
C ALA A 22 -3.32 -12.77 -7.10
N PRO A 23 -2.88 -12.53 -8.34
CA PRO A 23 -1.68 -11.75 -8.61
C PRO A 23 -1.81 -10.31 -8.09
N VAL A 24 -0.74 -9.82 -7.45
CA VAL A 24 -0.70 -8.45 -6.92
C VAL A 24 -0.68 -7.44 -8.07
N ARG A 25 -1.58 -6.46 -8.01
CA ARG A 25 -1.64 -5.36 -8.99
C ARG A 25 -0.68 -4.25 -8.58
N LEU A 26 0.36 -4.02 -9.38
CA LEU A 26 1.38 -3.01 -9.11
C LEU A 26 1.03 -1.69 -9.79
N GLN A 27 1.49 -0.57 -9.21
CA GLN A 27 1.22 0.80 -9.70
C GLN A 27 -0.28 1.19 -9.68
N TRP A 28 -1.06 0.57 -8.79
CA TRP A 28 -2.44 0.94 -8.56
C TRP A 28 -2.52 1.83 -7.33
N LYS A 29 -2.86 3.11 -7.52
CA LYS A 29 -2.99 4.08 -6.44
C LYS A 29 -4.47 4.29 -6.12
N LEU A 30 -4.90 3.91 -4.93
CA LEU A 30 -6.25 4.23 -4.44
C LEU A 30 -6.36 5.75 -4.24
N LYS A 31 -7.34 6.37 -4.90
CA LYS A 31 -7.56 7.81 -4.90
C LYS A 31 -8.71 8.22 -3.99
N LYS A 32 -9.76 7.43 -4.00
CA LYS A 32 -10.98 7.73 -3.26
C LYS A 32 -11.68 6.43 -2.87
N MET A 33 -12.34 6.48 -1.73
CA MET A 33 -13.21 5.43 -1.26
C MET A 33 -14.56 6.02 -0.84
N SER A 34 -15.63 5.30 -1.14
CA SER A 34 -16.99 5.64 -0.72
C SER A 34 -17.80 4.37 -0.41
N TRP A 35 -18.98 4.54 0.16
CA TRP A 35 -19.89 3.45 0.50
C TRP A 35 -21.15 3.52 -0.36
N ASP A 36 -21.49 2.40 -1.00
CA ASP A 36 -22.75 2.22 -1.73
C ASP A 36 -23.76 1.52 -0.82
N GLY A 37 -24.65 2.30 -0.20
CA GLY A 37 -25.65 1.78 0.73
C GLY A 37 -26.69 0.84 0.09
N THR A 38 -26.89 0.91 -1.23
CA THR A 38 -27.85 0.03 -1.94
C THR A 38 -27.27 -1.36 -2.11
N ARG A 39 -25.99 -1.44 -2.49
CA ARG A 39 -25.29 -2.71 -2.74
C ARG A 39 -24.58 -3.27 -1.51
N GLN A 40 -24.46 -2.46 -0.45
CA GLN A 40 -23.69 -2.77 0.76
C GLN A 40 -22.23 -3.10 0.43
N GLU A 41 -21.61 -2.26 -0.40
CA GLU A 41 -20.24 -2.43 -0.87
C GLU A 41 -19.45 -1.12 -0.80
N HIS A 42 -18.16 -1.23 -0.55
CA HIS A 42 -17.21 -0.15 -0.75
C HIS A 42 -16.94 0.04 -2.24
N VAL A 43 -16.87 1.30 -2.67
CA VAL A 43 -16.47 1.70 -4.02
C VAL A 43 -15.10 2.32 -3.94
N LEU A 44 -14.17 1.80 -4.75
CA LEU A 44 -12.75 2.15 -4.72
C LEU A 44 -12.33 2.70 -6.08
N GLU A 45 -11.89 3.94 -6.13
CA GLU A 45 -11.40 4.58 -7.35
C GLU A 45 -9.87 4.55 -7.38
N TYR A 46 -9.30 3.93 -8.40
CA TYR A 46 -7.86 3.75 -8.57
C TYR A 46 -7.34 4.50 -9.80
N ASP A 47 -6.18 5.14 -9.65
CA ASP A 47 -5.31 5.43 -10.79
C ASP A 47 -4.50 4.16 -11.12
N THR A 48 -4.55 3.70 -12.36
CA THR A 48 -3.83 2.51 -12.83
C THR A 48 -2.98 2.83 -14.06
N PRO A 49 -2.01 1.98 -14.44
CA PRO A 49 -1.21 2.19 -15.66
C PRO A 49 -2.03 2.27 -16.95
N SER A 50 -3.24 1.71 -16.97
CA SER A 50 -4.15 1.71 -18.12
C SER A 50 -5.22 2.80 -18.04
N GLY A 51 -5.13 3.69 -17.04
CA GLY A 51 -6.12 4.74 -16.77
C GLY A 51 -6.92 4.50 -15.49
N PRO A 52 -7.88 5.38 -15.16
CA PRO A 52 -8.71 5.24 -13.97
C PRO A 52 -9.55 3.96 -14.00
N SER A 53 -9.69 3.30 -12.85
CA SER A 53 -10.49 2.09 -12.70
C SER A 53 -11.28 2.12 -11.40
N THR A 54 -12.47 1.52 -11.40
CA THR A 54 -13.32 1.41 -10.20
C THR A 54 -13.47 -0.05 -9.81
N LEU A 55 -13.16 -0.36 -8.56
CA LEU A 55 -13.40 -1.67 -7.95
C LEU A 55 -14.47 -1.58 -6.89
N ARG A 56 -15.12 -2.71 -6.60
CA ARG A 56 -16.11 -2.84 -5.55
C ARG A 56 -15.76 -4.03 -4.65
N SER A 57 -15.99 -3.87 -3.36
CA SER A 57 -15.74 -4.94 -2.39
C SER A 57 -16.63 -4.78 -1.16
N LYS A 58 -17.07 -5.90 -0.58
CA LYS A 58 -17.80 -5.92 0.70
C LYS A 58 -16.91 -5.55 1.89
N SER A 59 -15.60 -5.75 1.76
CA SER A 59 -14.65 -5.48 2.83
C SER A 59 -13.33 -4.99 2.25
N VAL A 60 -12.69 -4.06 2.94
CA VAL A 60 -11.41 -3.46 2.53
C VAL A 60 -10.45 -3.52 3.70
N VAL A 61 -9.27 -4.10 3.47
CA VAL A 61 -8.17 -4.09 4.44
C VAL A 61 -7.15 -3.05 3.97
N LEU A 62 -6.92 -2.02 4.78
CA LEU A 62 -5.96 -0.96 4.48
C LEU A 62 -4.67 -1.21 5.24
N THR A 63 -3.59 -1.43 4.49
CA THR A 63 -2.22 -1.59 5.03
C THR A 63 -1.32 -0.41 4.66
N ALA A 64 -1.92 0.68 4.17
CA ALA A 64 -1.21 1.91 3.86
C ALA A 64 -0.90 2.69 5.15
N PRO A 65 0.17 3.50 5.17
CA PRO A 65 0.48 4.35 6.32
C PRO A 65 -0.69 5.23 6.75
N THR A 66 -0.80 5.50 8.06
CA THR A 66 -1.92 6.22 8.68
C THR A 66 -2.16 7.61 8.08
N HIS A 67 -1.08 8.37 7.85
CA HIS A 67 -1.12 9.70 7.21
C HIS A 67 -1.63 9.69 5.76
N VAL A 68 -1.68 8.53 5.09
CA VAL A 68 -2.32 8.36 3.78
C VAL A 68 -3.76 7.89 3.98
N THR A 69 -3.96 6.92 4.87
CA THR A 69 -5.25 6.28 5.14
C THR A 69 -6.29 7.24 5.69
N CYS A 70 -5.92 8.18 6.57
CA CYS A 70 -6.85 9.17 7.14
C CYS A 70 -7.65 9.91 6.05
N ASN A 71 -6.97 10.41 5.02
CA ASN A 71 -7.60 11.10 3.89
C ASN A 71 -8.54 10.21 3.07
N LEU A 72 -8.23 8.92 2.94
CA LEU A 72 -9.04 7.97 2.18
C LEU A 72 -10.33 7.59 2.91
N ILE A 73 -10.29 7.49 4.24
CA ILE A 73 -11.43 7.07 5.07
C ILE A 73 -12.28 8.23 5.59
N ARG A 74 -11.77 9.46 5.58
CA ARG A 74 -12.50 10.65 6.07
C ARG A 74 -13.91 10.80 5.48
N PRO A 75 -14.16 10.53 4.18
CA PRO A 75 -15.53 10.54 3.63
C PRO A 75 -16.47 9.45 4.16
N LEU A 76 -15.94 8.43 4.83
CA LEU A 76 -16.69 7.33 5.42
C LEU A 76 -16.87 7.48 6.94
N CYS A 77 -15.83 7.94 7.63
CA CYS A 77 -15.81 8.10 9.08
C CYS A 77 -14.76 9.16 9.46
N GLU A 78 -15.24 10.30 9.92
CA GLU A 78 -14.40 11.43 10.31
C GLU A 78 -13.62 11.14 11.60
N ASP A 79 -14.30 10.64 12.64
CA ASP A 79 -13.68 10.29 13.93
C ASP A 79 -12.50 9.31 13.78
N ALA A 80 -12.64 8.30 12.91
CA ALA A 80 -11.56 7.36 12.63
C ALA A 80 -10.42 8.02 11.84
N ALA A 81 -10.72 8.94 10.94
CA ALA A 81 -9.68 9.68 10.20
C ALA A 81 -8.85 10.55 11.14
N ASP A 82 -9.50 11.25 12.08
CA ASP A 82 -8.84 12.09 13.08
C ASP A 82 -7.95 11.25 14.00
N ALA A 83 -8.46 10.12 14.50
CA ALA A 83 -7.66 9.20 15.33
C ALA A 83 -6.42 8.64 14.59
N LEU A 84 -6.52 8.40 13.28
CA LEU A 84 -5.36 7.96 12.49
C LEU A 84 -4.35 9.08 12.23
N GLU A 85 -4.79 10.33 12.16
CA GLU A 85 -3.95 11.50 11.90
C GLU A 85 -3.03 11.82 13.09
N GLU A 86 -3.44 11.48 14.32
CA GLU A 86 -2.63 11.61 15.53
C GLU A 86 -1.41 10.66 15.54
N ILE A 87 -1.40 9.61 14.72
CA ILE A 87 -0.32 8.63 14.67
C ILE A 87 0.89 9.21 13.92
N PHE A 88 1.88 9.64 14.69
CA PHE A 88 3.12 10.23 14.17
C PHE A 88 3.90 9.27 13.25
N TYR A 89 4.26 9.76 12.06
CA TYR A 89 5.14 9.06 11.12
C TYR A 89 6.52 9.71 11.08
N PRO A 90 7.57 9.08 11.64
CA PRO A 90 8.91 9.68 11.71
C PRO A 90 9.55 9.79 10.33
N ARG A 91 10.32 10.87 10.13
CA ARG A 91 11.16 11.03 8.94
C ARG A 91 12.45 10.24 9.13
N VAL A 92 12.77 9.37 8.16
CA VAL A 92 13.98 8.54 8.18
C VAL A 92 14.70 8.70 6.85
N ALA A 93 16.02 8.82 6.90
CA ALA A 93 16.90 8.79 5.73
C ALA A 93 17.91 7.66 5.90
N ALA A 94 18.17 6.91 4.82
CA ALA A 94 19.20 5.88 4.78
C ALA A 94 20.26 6.27 3.75
N VAL A 95 21.53 6.21 4.15
CA VAL A 95 22.67 6.49 3.27
C VAL A 95 23.51 5.22 3.19
N THR A 96 23.65 4.68 1.99
CA THR A 96 24.51 3.54 1.69
C THR A 96 25.69 4.04 0.87
N VAL A 97 26.91 3.74 1.31
CA VAL A 97 28.12 4.08 0.58
C VAL A 97 28.82 2.79 0.21
N GLU A 98 29.19 2.65 -1.06
CA GLU A 98 29.98 1.56 -1.58
C GLU A 98 31.33 2.11 -2.04
N TYR A 99 32.40 1.44 -1.67
CA TYR A 99 33.76 1.80 -2.05
C TYR A 99 34.40 0.65 -2.82
N PRO A 100 35.14 0.94 -3.89
CA PRO A 100 35.95 -0.08 -4.53
C PRO A 100 37.01 -0.57 -3.54
N ARG A 101 37.34 -1.87 -3.58
CA ARG A 101 38.33 -2.46 -2.66
C ARG A 101 39.70 -1.77 -2.74
N SER A 102 40.05 -1.20 -3.89
CA SER A 102 41.28 -0.43 -4.11
C SER A 102 41.36 0.89 -3.34
N ALA A 103 40.24 1.39 -2.80
CA ALA A 103 40.19 2.60 -1.98
C ALA A 103 40.58 2.34 -0.52
N PHE A 104 40.66 1.08 -0.09
CA PHE A 104 41.15 0.70 1.24
C PHE A 104 42.60 0.21 1.12
N ARG A 105 43.54 0.96 1.71
CA ARG A 105 44.97 0.62 1.87
C ARG A 105 45.27 0.37 3.33
#